data_AF-R2XD71-F1
#
_entry.id   AF-R2XD71-F1
#
_cell.length_a   1.000
_cell.length_b   1.000
_cell.length_c   1.000
_cell.angle_alpha   90.00
_cell.angle_beta   90.00
_cell.angle_gamma   90.00
#
_symmetry.space_group_name_H-M   'P 1'
#
loop_
_entity.id
_entity.type
_entity.pdbx_description
1 polymer ?
#
loop_
_entity_poly.entity_id
_entity_poly.type
_entity_poly.pdbx_seq_one_letter_code
_entity_poly.pdbx_strand_id
1 'polypeptide(L)'
;MIFSLIQTPLQNIGGSFPAILFMALLAQLLWFFGIHGSMVVFSVMSPILGAMDAAQLTAFSSGQPLPNVLGMSFFTIFTFSGTAIALSILMLFAKSKQFKTLGKLGIVPSIFAITEPLIFGTPLILNPIFAIPFILGNVISLVLSYVATIIGIIPQLNGIAAPAGTPIIIQGLIAGGWKIALFQAFLLVIWILLWLPFFKVADAKNFKEENAELTESSK
;
A
#
# COMPACT_ATOMS: atom_id res chain seq x y z
N MET A 1 -29.75 1.53 -19.68
CA MET A 1 -29.05 2.14 -20.83
C MET A 1 -27.66 2.66 -20.45
N ILE A 2 -27.51 3.59 -19.49
CA ILE A 2 -26.18 4.07 -19.03
C ILE A 2 -25.36 2.92 -18.40
N PHE A 3 -26.00 2.10 -17.56
CA PHE A 3 -25.36 0.96 -16.88
C PHE A 3 -24.78 -0.09 -17.86
N SER A 4 -25.49 -0.39 -18.95
CA SER A 4 -25.10 -1.42 -19.91
C SER A 4 -24.11 -0.94 -20.98
N LEU A 5 -24.20 0.33 -21.39
CA LEU A 5 -23.37 0.87 -22.49
C LEU A 5 -22.06 1.50 -22.03
N ILE A 6 -22.02 2.05 -20.81
CA ILE A 6 -20.83 2.78 -20.31
C ILE A 6 -20.24 2.06 -19.09
N GLN A 7 -21.05 1.74 -18.09
CA GLN A 7 -20.54 1.21 -16.83
C GLN A 7 -20.01 -0.23 -16.93
N THR A 8 -20.71 -1.12 -17.64
CA THR A 8 -20.29 -2.54 -17.76
C THR A 8 -18.96 -2.69 -18.53
N PRO A 9 -18.75 -2.09 -19.72
CA PRO A 9 -17.45 -2.15 -20.39
C PRO A 9 -16.32 -1.52 -19.57
N LEU A 10 -16.60 -0.40 -18.91
CA LEU A 10 -15.62 0.30 -18.08
C LEU A 10 -15.22 -0.51 -16.84
N GLN A 11 -16.16 -1.23 -16.22
CA GLN A 11 -15.87 -2.17 -15.14
C GLN A 11 -15.06 -3.37 -15.62
N ASN A 12 -15.37 -3.93 -16.78
CA ASN A 12 -14.63 -5.08 -17.31
C ASN A 12 -13.18 -4.73 -17.64
N ILE A 13 -12.92 -3.52 -18.14
CA ILE A 13 -11.56 -3.07 -18.48
C ILE A 13 -10.86 -2.51 -17.24
N GLY A 14 -11.43 -1.49 -16.61
CA GLY A 14 -10.82 -0.76 -15.50
C GLY A 14 -10.86 -1.51 -14.16
N GLY A 15 -11.80 -2.43 -13.97
CA GLY A 15 -11.88 -3.30 -12.80
C GLY A 15 -11.07 -4.59 -12.91
N SER A 16 -10.40 -4.82 -14.05
CA SER A 16 -9.61 -6.03 -14.26
C SER A 16 -8.33 -6.04 -13.41
N PHE A 17 -7.83 -7.24 -13.12
CA PHE A 17 -6.60 -7.40 -12.35
C PHE A 17 -5.38 -6.71 -13.02
N PRO A 18 -5.15 -6.85 -14.35
CA PRO A 18 -4.07 -6.11 -15.01
C PRO A 18 -4.22 -4.59 -14.93
N ALA A 19 -5.45 -4.06 -15.03
CA ALA A 19 -5.69 -2.62 -14.89
C ALA A 19 -5.35 -2.12 -13.48
N ILE A 20 -5.73 -2.87 -12.44
CA ILE A 20 -5.39 -2.53 -11.05
C ILE A 20 -3.86 -2.55 -10.83
N LEU A 21 -3.14 -3.55 -11.37
CA LEU A 21 -1.69 -3.61 -11.26
C LEU A 21 -1.01 -2.44 -12.00
N PHE A 22 -1.46 -2.14 -13.23
CA PHE A 22 -0.94 -1.03 -14.00
C PHE A 22 -1.16 0.31 -13.27
N MET A 23 -2.35 0.52 -12.72
CA MET A 23 -2.67 1.75 -11.99
C MET A 23 -1.90 1.83 -10.67
N ALA A 24 -1.69 0.71 -9.96
CA ALA A 24 -0.82 0.69 -8.78
C ALA A 24 0.62 1.10 -9.13
N LEU A 25 1.16 0.57 -10.23
CA LEU A 25 2.50 0.90 -10.73
C LEU A 25 2.58 2.38 -11.13
N LEU A 26 1.59 2.88 -11.87
CA LEU A 26 1.51 4.29 -12.28
C LEU A 26 1.45 5.22 -11.07
N ALA A 27 0.65 4.89 -10.05
CA ALA A 27 0.59 5.67 -8.81
C ALA A 27 1.98 5.80 -8.17
N GLN A 28 2.71 4.70 -8.06
CA GLN A 28 4.02 4.73 -7.42
C GLN A 28 5.11 5.38 -8.29
N LEU A 29 5.01 5.26 -9.62
CA LEU A 29 5.88 6.01 -10.53
C LEU A 29 5.65 7.52 -10.38
N LEU A 30 4.40 7.98 -10.34
CA LEU A 30 4.09 9.39 -10.10
C LEU A 30 4.64 9.87 -8.77
N TRP A 31 4.47 9.08 -7.69
CA TRP A 31 5.08 9.37 -6.39
C TRP A 31 6.60 9.45 -6.44
N PHE A 32 7.24 8.57 -7.21
CA PHE A 32 8.69 8.60 -7.41
C PHE A 32 9.15 9.91 -8.05
N PHE A 33 8.32 10.52 -8.90
CA PHE A 33 8.55 11.85 -9.48
C PHE A 33 7.99 13.01 -8.64
N GLY A 34 7.49 12.76 -7.43
CA GLY A 34 6.98 13.79 -6.51
C GLY A 34 5.54 14.24 -6.77
N ILE A 35 4.83 13.58 -7.68
CA ILE A 35 3.40 13.80 -7.92
C ILE A 35 2.61 12.86 -7.00
N HIS A 36 1.54 13.33 -6.38
CA HIS A 36 0.71 12.51 -5.49
C HIS A 36 -0.10 11.45 -6.29
N GLY A 37 0.58 10.39 -6.74
CA GLY A 37 0.04 9.42 -7.70
C GLY A 37 -1.21 8.69 -7.24
N SER A 38 -1.36 8.45 -5.94
CA SER A 38 -2.56 7.81 -5.39
C SER A 38 -3.83 8.61 -5.69
N MET A 39 -3.79 9.95 -5.61
CA MET A 39 -4.95 10.81 -5.89
C MET A 39 -5.27 10.85 -7.39
N VAL A 40 -4.24 10.85 -8.23
CA VAL A 40 -4.40 10.78 -9.69
C VAL A 40 -5.06 9.47 -10.10
N VAL A 41 -4.63 8.35 -9.51
CA VAL A 41 -5.22 7.04 -9.80
C VAL A 41 -6.64 6.91 -9.24
N PHE A 42 -6.89 7.42 -8.04
CA PHE A 42 -8.21 7.36 -7.41
C PHE A 42 -9.27 8.20 -8.12
N SER A 43 -8.91 9.34 -8.71
CA SER A 43 -9.87 10.14 -9.49
C SER A 43 -10.44 9.37 -10.68
N VAL A 44 -9.68 8.42 -11.23
CA VAL A 44 -10.10 7.56 -12.36
C VAL A 44 -10.73 6.26 -11.88
N MET A 45 -10.11 5.60 -10.90
CA MET A 45 -10.48 4.23 -10.51
C MET A 45 -11.64 4.16 -9.51
N SER A 46 -11.86 5.21 -8.72
CA SER A 46 -12.85 5.16 -7.64
C SER A 46 -14.29 4.89 -8.08
N PRO A 47 -14.82 5.44 -9.19
CA PRO A 47 -16.18 5.12 -9.62
C PRO A 47 -16.31 3.66 -10.09
N ILE A 48 -15.23 3.12 -10.68
CA ILE A 48 -15.21 1.77 -11.24
C ILE A 48 -15.15 0.74 -10.10
N LEU A 49 -14.14 0.87 -9.25
CA LEU A 49 -13.89 -0.07 -8.16
C LEU A 49 -14.90 0.09 -7.02
N GLY A 50 -15.43 1.30 -6.79
CA GLY A 50 -16.49 1.54 -5.81
C GLY A 50 -17.82 0.91 -6.22
N ALA A 51 -18.16 0.91 -7.52
CA ALA A 51 -19.35 0.22 -8.00
C ALA A 51 -19.25 -1.32 -7.85
N MET A 52 -18.04 -1.88 -8.00
CA MET A 52 -17.79 -3.30 -7.76
C MET A 52 -17.97 -3.65 -6.27
N ASP A 53 -17.47 -2.81 -5.36
CA ASP A 53 -17.67 -2.97 -3.91
C ASP A 53 -19.15 -2.85 -3.52
N ALA A 54 -19.91 -1.94 -4.13
CA ALA A 54 -21.34 -1.80 -3.86
C ALA A 54 -22.13 -3.06 -4.24
N ALA A 55 -21.81 -3.67 -5.38
CA ALA A 55 -22.38 -4.95 -5.79
C ALA A 55 -21.98 -6.08 -4.84
N GLN A 56 -20.72 -6.08 -4.40
CA GLN A 56 -20.18 -7.02 -3.43
C GLN A 56 -20.92 -6.96 -2.08
N LEU A 57 -21.11 -5.74 -1.56
CA LEU A 57 -21.77 -5.50 -0.28
C LEU A 57 -23.25 -5.90 -0.33
N THR A 58 -23.91 -5.67 -1.46
CA THR A 58 -25.31 -6.08 -1.68
C THR A 58 -25.44 -7.61 -1.63
N ALA A 59 -24.53 -8.32 -2.32
CA ALA A 59 -24.51 -9.79 -2.30
C ALA A 59 -24.20 -10.32 -0.89
N PHE A 60 -23.18 -9.77 -0.23
CA PHE A 60 -22.81 -10.13 1.14
C PHE A 60 -23.97 -9.97 2.13
N SER A 61 -24.65 -8.82 2.09
CA SER A 61 -25.77 -8.51 2.99
C SER A 61 -27.00 -9.40 2.73
N SER A 62 -27.11 -9.97 1.53
CA SER A 62 -28.19 -10.87 1.14
C SER A 62 -27.82 -12.36 1.28
N GLY A 63 -26.63 -12.67 1.83
CA GLY A 63 -26.11 -14.04 1.93
C GLY A 63 -25.85 -14.72 0.57
N GLN A 64 -25.69 -13.93 -0.49
CA GLN A 64 -25.46 -14.43 -1.85
C GLN A 64 -23.96 -14.59 -2.16
N PRO A 65 -23.61 -15.41 -3.17
CA PRO A 65 -22.25 -15.50 -3.65
C PRO A 65 -21.69 -14.12 -4.07
N LEU A 66 -20.44 -13.89 -3.70
CA LEU A 66 -19.76 -12.63 -3.90
C LEU A 66 -19.34 -12.47 -5.39
N PRO A 67 -19.81 -11.43 -6.10
CA PRO A 67 -19.63 -11.30 -7.55
C PRO A 67 -18.21 -10.94 -7.98
N ASN A 68 -17.42 -10.30 -7.11
CA ASN A 68 -16.11 -9.75 -7.45
C ASN A 68 -15.02 -10.24 -6.49
N VAL A 69 -13.82 -10.50 -7.01
CA VAL A 69 -12.60 -10.61 -6.17
C VAL A 69 -12.00 -9.23 -5.91
N LEU A 70 -12.11 -8.36 -6.91
CA LEU A 70 -11.48 -7.05 -6.99
C LEU A 70 -12.48 -5.95 -6.61
N GLY A 71 -11.96 -4.79 -6.25
CA GLY A 71 -12.75 -3.65 -5.82
C GLY A 71 -11.88 -2.61 -5.11
N MET A 72 -12.50 -1.54 -4.61
CA MET A 72 -11.75 -0.46 -3.96
C MET A 72 -11.21 -0.94 -2.62
N SER A 73 -12.01 -1.74 -1.91
CA SER A 73 -11.65 -2.40 -0.67
C SER A 73 -10.46 -3.34 -0.90
N PHE A 74 -10.45 -4.11 -2.00
CA PHE A 74 -9.30 -4.95 -2.35
C PHE A 74 -8.02 -4.13 -2.53
N PHE A 75 -8.10 -3.05 -3.30
CA PHE A 75 -6.93 -2.18 -3.51
C PHE A 75 -6.42 -1.59 -2.21
N THR A 76 -7.30 -0.94 -1.44
CA THR A 76 -6.92 -0.21 -0.22
C THR A 76 -6.38 -1.16 0.86
N ILE A 77 -7.06 -2.26 1.16
CA ILE A 77 -6.70 -3.19 2.24
C ILE A 77 -5.33 -3.83 2.05
N PHE A 78 -4.96 -4.11 0.79
CA PHE A 78 -3.71 -4.79 0.48
C PHE A 78 -2.60 -3.85 0.04
N THR A 79 -2.82 -2.54 -0.09
CA THR A 79 -1.76 -1.61 -0.52
C THR A 79 -1.54 -0.43 0.41
N PHE A 80 -2.59 0.07 1.05
CA PHE A 80 -2.45 1.26 1.88
C PHE A 80 -1.61 0.93 3.11
N SER A 81 -0.69 1.85 3.42
CA SER A 81 0.10 1.92 4.65
C SER A 81 1.15 0.85 4.90
N GLY A 82 0.99 -0.36 4.37
CA GLY A 82 1.84 -1.48 4.70
C GLY A 82 3.32 -1.29 4.38
N THR A 83 3.61 -0.70 3.22
CA THR A 83 4.97 -0.32 2.82
C THR A 83 5.58 0.76 3.72
N ALA A 84 4.77 1.73 4.16
CA ALA A 84 5.19 2.80 5.06
C ALA A 84 5.44 2.29 6.49
N ILE A 85 4.60 1.37 6.99
CA ILE A 85 4.81 0.70 8.28
C ILE A 85 6.12 -0.09 8.24
N ALA A 86 6.33 -0.89 7.18
CA ALA A 86 7.56 -1.66 7.02
C ALA A 86 8.81 -0.78 7.03
N LEU A 87 8.81 0.32 6.27
CA LEU A 87 9.93 1.26 6.25
C LEU A 87 10.14 1.95 7.61
N SER A 88 9.05 2.38 8.26
CA SER A 88 9.11 2.97 9.61
C SER A 88 9.73 2.01 10.62
N ILE A 89 9.35 0.74 10.60
CA ILE A 89 9.91 -0.29 11.48
C ILE A 89 11.43 -0.39 11.25
N LEU A 90 11.88 -0.49 10.00
CA LEU A 90 13.31 -0.54 9.69
C LEU A 90 14.05 0.70 10.18
N MET A 91 13.46 1.88 9.99
CA MET A 91 13.99 3.16 10.44
C MET A 91 14.13 3.28 11.96
N LEU A 92 13.24 2.67 12.75
CA LEU A 92 13.38 2.65 14.22
C LEU A 92 14.68 1.97 14.68
N PHE A 93 15.18 1.01 13.90
CA PHE A 93 16.43 0.29 14.14
C PHE A 93 17.63 0.84 13.36
N ALA A 94 17.50 2.01 12.73
CA ALA A 94 18.56 2.66 11.96
C ALA A 94 19.81 2.96 12.80
N LYS A 95 20.96 3.00 12.14
CA LYS A 95 22.22 3.52 12.71
C LYS A 95 22.25 5.04 12.63
N SER A 96 21.81 5.62 11.51
CA SER A 96 21.74 7.07 11.33
C SER A 96 20.71 7.71 12.26
N LYS A 97 21.04 8.90 12.79
CA LYS A 97 20.15 9.69 13.64
C LYS A 97 18.95 10.19 12.85
N GLN A 98 19.16 10.56 11.57
CA GLN A 98 18.10 11.01 10.69
C GLN A 98 17.02 9.93 10.50
N PHE A 99 17.38 8.72 10.05
CA PHE A 99 16.38 7.67 9.85
C PHE A 99 15.73 7.24 11.16
N LYS A 100 16.48 7.18 12.27
CA LYS A 100 15.90 6.88 13.58
C LYS A 100 14.83 7.88 14.00
N THR A 101 15.05 9.16 13.69
CA THR A 101 14.08 10.23 13.96
C THR A 101 12.86 10.08 13.05
N LEU A 102 13.06 9.86 11.75
CA LEU A 102 11.97 9.63 10.79
C LEU A 102 11.12 8.40 11.15
N GLY A 103 11.73 7.30 11.59
CA GLY A 103 11.00 6.11 12.04
C GLY A 103 10.07 6.38 13.23
N LYS A 104 10.54 7.18 14.20
CA LYS A 104 9.72 7.58 15.36
C LYS A 104 8.55 8.48 14.97
N LEU A 105 8.78 9.39 14.03
CA LEU A 105 7.74 10.31 13.53
C LEU A 105 6.75 9.61 12.60
N GLY A 106 7.22 8.61 11.83
CA GLY A 106 6.45 7.95 10.77
C GLY A 106 5.63 6.74 11.21
N ILE A 107 6.05 6.01 12.25
CA ILE A 107 5.40 4.73 12.60
C ILE A 107 3.93 4.91 13.00
N VAL A 108 3.61 5.91 13.83
CA VAL A 108 2.23 6.14 14.27
C VAL A 108 1.35 6.56 13.09
N PRO A 109 1.64 7.63 12.33
CA PRO A 109 0.85 7.98 11.13
C PRO A 109 0.67 6.80 10.18
N SER A 110 1.73 6.01 9.96
CA SER A 110 1.69 4.86 9.05
C SER A 110 0.68 3.82 9.49
N ILE A 111 0.51 3.55 10.80
CA ILE A 111 -0.50 2.58 11.27
C ILE A 111 -1.92 3.02 10.87
N PHE A 112 -2.19 4.32 10.84
CA PHE A 112 -3.46 4.92 10.45
C PHE A 112 -3.52 5.26 8.95
N ALA A 113 -2.66 4.64 8.13
CA ALA A 113 -2.58 4.85 6.69
C ALA A 113 -2.29 6.29 6.23
N ILE A 114 -1.61 7.05 7.07
CA ILE A 114 -1.06 8.37 6.73
C ILE A 114 0.42 8.17 6.42
N THR A 115 0.82 8.33 5.16
CA THR A 115 2.15 7.95 4.67
C THR A 115 3.02 9.15 4.29
N GLU A 116 2.40 10.32 4.14
CA GLU A 116 3.02 11.58 3.72
C GLU A 116 4.22 11.98 4.60
N PRO A 117 4.18 11.85 5.94
CA PRO A 117 5.34 12.17 6.77
C PRO A 117 6.59 11.36 6.40
N LEU A 118 6.44 10.11 5.97
CA LEU A 118 7.56 9.30 5.50
C LEU A 118 7.94 9.63 4.06
N ILE A 119 6.96 9.78 3.16
CA ILE A 119 7.24 10.02 1.73
C ILE A 119 8.01 11.33 1.56
N PHE A 120 7.65 12.37 2.30
CA PHE A 120 8.31 13.67 2.23
C PHE A 120 9.47 13.82 3.21
N GLY A 121 9.43 13.15 4.36
CA GLY A 121 10.51 13.20 5.35
C GLY A 121 11.72 12.32 4.98
N THR A 122 11.48 11.23 4.25
CA THR A 122 12.52 10.37 3.69
C THR A 122 12.79 10.81 2.26
N PRO A 123 14.04 10.82 1.78
CA PRO A 123 14.31 11.08 0.37
C PRO A 123 13.86 9.89 -0.49
N LEU A 124 12.55 9.67 -0.66
CA LEU A 124 11.98 8.64 -1.56
C LEU A 124 11.85 9.16 -2.98
N ILE A 125 11.51 10.44 -3.13
CA ILE A 125 11.37 11.12 -4.42
C ILE A 125 12.72 11.10 -5.13
N LEU A 126 12.71 10.61 -6.37
CA LEU A 126 13.88 10.50 -7.27
C LEU A 126 15.08 9.76 -6.67
N ASN A 127 14.90 8.96 -5.61
CA ASN A 127 15.99 8.22 -5.00
C ASN A 127 16.10 6.81 -5.60
N PRO A 128 17.13 6.53 -6.41
CA PRO A 128 17.28 5.24 -7.07
C PRO A 128 17.51 4.09 -6.10
N ILE A 129 18.02 4.34 -4.89
CA ILE A 129 18.19 3.30 -3.86
C ILE A 129 16.83 2.73 -3.46
N PHE A 130 15.82 3.59 -3.33
CA PHE A 130 14.49 3.19 -2.88
C PHE A 130 13.50 2.93 -4.02
N ALA A 131 13.87 3.20 -5.28
CA ALA A 131 12.97 3.08 -6.43
C ALA A 131 12.29 1.70 -6.50
N ILE A 132 13.05 0.60 -6.37
CA ILE A 132 12.52 -0.76 -6.47
C ILE A 132 11.47 -1.07 -5.39
N PRO A 133 11.79 -0.99 -4.07
CA PRO A 133 10.81 -1.32 -3.03
C PRO A 133 9.62 -0.35 -3.02
N PHE A 134 9.85 0.91 -3.37
CA PHE A 134 8.81 1.93 -3.40
C PHE A 134 7.82 1.72 -4.55
N ILE A 135 8.32 1.43 -5.76
CA ILE A 135 7.49 1.25 -6.96
C ILE A 135 6.78 -0.10 -6.95
N LEU A 136 7.48 -1.18 -6.57
CA LEU A 136 6.96 -2.55 -6.69
C LEU A 136 6.21 -3.04 -5.46
N GLY A 137 6.37 -2.41 -4.29
CA GLY A 137 5.80 -2.92 -3.03
C GLY A 137 4.29 -3.16 -3.08
N ASN A 138 3.54 -2.24 -3.70
CA ASN A 138 2.10 -2.39 -3.85
C ASN A 138 1.72 -3.45 -4.88
N VAL A 139 2.47 -3.52 -5.99
CA VAL A 139 2.24 -4.52 -7.05
C VAL A 139 2.43 -5.93 -6.51
N ILE A 140 3.51 -6.17 -5.76
CA ILE A 140 3.79 -7.47 -5.12
C ILE A 140 2.64 -7.86 -4.20
N SER A 141 2.19 -6.93 -3.35
CA SER A 141 1.09 -7.21 -2.42
C SER A 141 -0.22 -7.54 -3.13
N LEU A 142 -0.57 -6.79 -4.18
CA LEU A 142 -1.77 -7.05 -4.98
C LEU A 142 -1.72 -8.42 -5.66
N VAL A 143 -0.55 -8.82 -6.19
CA VAL A 143 -0.35 -10.14 -6.79
C VAL A 143 -0.51 -11.24 -5.75
N LEU A 144 0.17 -11.14 -4.61
CA LEU A 144 0.06 -12.14 -3.55
C LEU A 144 -1.37 -12.25 -3.02
N SER A 145 -2.04 -11.13 -2.81
CA SER A 145 -3.42 -11.09 -2.32
C SER A 145 -4.40 -11.68 -3.33
N TYR A 146 -4.25 -11.35 -4.60
CA TYR A 146 -5.14 -11.87 -5.64
C TYR A 146 -4.99 -13.37 -5.78
N VAL A 147 -3.75 -13.87 -5.86
CA VAL A 147 -3.44 -15.30 -5.93
C VAL A 147 -3.98 -16.03 -4.70
N ALA A 148 -3.73 -15.50 -3.50
CA ALA A 148 -4.23 -16.09 -2.25
C ALA A 148 -5.76 -16.17 -2.20
N THR A 149 -6.47 -15.19 -2.76
CA THR A 149 -7.93 -15.21 -2.83
C THR A 149 -8.43 -16.25 -3.84
N ILE A 150 -7.89 -16.29 -5.07
CA ILE A 150 -8.41 -17.19 -6.12
C ILE A 150 -8.10 -18.67 -5.85
N ILE A 151 -7.04 -18.99 -5.08
CA ILE A 151 -6.73 -20.36 -4.66
C ILE A 151 -7.35 -20.73 -3.30
N GLY A 152 -8.09 -19.80 -2.67
CA GLY A 152 -8.88 -20.07 -1.45
C GLY A 152 -8.12 -20.03 -0.13
N ILE A 153 -6.91 -19.46 -0.07
CA ILE A 153 -6.17 -19.26 1.20
C ILE A 153 -6.90 -18.21 2.07
N ILE A 154 -7.33 -17.12 1.44
CA ILE A 154 -8.08 -16.04 2.08
C ILE A 154 -9.45 -15.86 1.41
N PRO A 155 -10.48 -15.39 2.15
CA PRO A 155 -11.79 -15.14 1.56
C PRO A 155 -11.79 -13.93 0.63
N GLN A 156 -12.79 -13.84 -0.24
CA GLN A 156 -13.13 -12.57 -0.89
C GLN A 156 -13.58 -11.54 0.15
N LEU A 157 -13.33 -10.27 -0.14
CA LEU A 157 -13.74 -9.17 0.74
C LEU A 157 -15.23 -8.89 0.61
N ASN A 158 -15.85 -8.40 1.68
CA ASN A 158 -17.29 -8.15 1.77
C ASN A 158 -17.78 -6.85 1.11
N GLY A 159 -16.87 -6.02 0.57
CA GLY A 159 -17.20 -4.73 -0.04
C GLY A 159 -17.42 -3.58 0.96
N ILE A 160 -17.17 -3.81 2.26
CA ILE A 160 -17.24 -2.74 3.27
C ILE A 160 -15.99 -1.86 3.17
N ALA A 161 -16.21 -0.59 2.88
CA ALA A 161 -15.18 0.44 3.01
C ALA A 161 -15.00 0.81 4.49
N ALA A 162 -13.86 0.46 5.08
CA ALA A 162 -13.54 0.92 6.43
C ALA A 162 -13.32 2.44 6.43
N PRO A 163 -13.69 3.15 7.51
CA PRO A 163 -13.42 4.58 7.64
C PRO A 163 -11.95 4.92 7.45
N ALA A 164 -11.67 6.08 6.86
CA ALA A 164 -10.31 6.60 6.74
C ALA A 164 -9.64 6.68 8.11
N GLY A 165 -8.36 6.32 8.18
CA GLY A 165 -7.63 6.24 9.45
C GLY A 165 -7.86 4.94 10.22
N THR A 166 -8.65 3.98 9.75
CA THR A 166 -8.74 2.68 10.43
C THR A 166 -7.38 1.95 10.36
N PRO A 167 -6.83 1.47 11.49
CA PRO A 167 -5.58 0.72 11.47
C PRO A 167 -5.63 -0.50 10.55
N ILE A 168 -4.54 -0.75 9.80
CA ILE A 168 -4.51 -1.74 8.69
C ILE A 168 -5.10 -3.11 9.07
N ILE A 169 -4.72 -3.66 10.22
CA ILE A 169 -5.20 -4.98 10.69
C ILE A 169 -6.68 -4.96 11.06
N ILE A 170 -7.16 -3.87 11.66
CA ILE A 170 -8.57 -3.69 12.02
C ILE A 170 -9.41 -3.58 10.74
N GLN A 171 -8.89 -2.86 9.75
CA GLN A 171 -9.52 -2.75 8.44
C GLN A 171 -9.67 -4.15 7.78
N GLY A 172 -8.64 -5.00 7.83
CA GLY A 172 -8.73 -6.36 7.32
C GLY A 172 -9.75 -7.22 8.07
N LEU A 173 -9.82 -7.09 9.39
CA LEU A 173 -10.83 -7.77 10.21
C LEU A 173 -12.26 -7.41 9.79
N ILE A 174 -12.52 -6.11 9.58
CA ILE A 174 -13.83 -5.62 9.16
C ILE A 174 -14.20 -6.14 7.77
N ALA A 175 -13.24 -6.22 6.85
CA ALA A 175 -13.53 -6.52 5.44
C ALA A 175 -13.61 -8.00 5.09
N GLY A 176 -13.00 -8.88 5.88
CA GLY A 176 -13.06 -10.33 5.62
C GLY A 176 -12.60 -11.21 6.78
N GLY A 177 -12.58 -10.67 8.00
CA GLY A 177 -12.30 -11.42 9.22
C GLY A 177 -10.82 -11.73 9.44
N TRP A 178 -10.58 -12.65 10.39
CA TRP A 178 -9.24 -12.92 10.92
C TRP A 178 -8.24 -13.44 9.88
N LYS A 179 -8.70 -14.15 8.84
CA LYS A 179 -7.81 -14.64 7.77
C LYS A 179 -7.19 -13.49 6.97
N ILE A 180 -7.95 -12.44 6.70
CA ILE A 180 -7.45 -11.23 6.02
C ILE A 180 -6.47 -10.48 6.91
N ALA A 181 -6.82 -10.30 8.17
CA ALA A 181 -5.94 -9.65 9.16
C ALA A 181 -4.59 -10.38 9.31
N LEU A 182 -4.62 -11.71 9.37
CA LEU A 182 -3.42 -12.55 9.41
C LEU A 182 -2.61 -12.42 8.11
N PHE A 183 -3.28 -12.38 6.96
CA PHE A 183 -2.62 -12.21 5.68
C PHE A 183 -1.97 -10.82 5.53
N GLN A 184 -2.58 -9.76 6.07
CA GLN A 184 -1.95 -8.44 6.13
C GLN A 184 -0.70 -8.43 7.00
N ALA A 185 -0.70 -9.16 8.13
CA ALA A 185 0.51 -9.35 8.93
C ALA A 185 1.60 -10.10 8.14
N PHE A 186 1.23 -11.10 7.36
CA PHE A 186 2.14 -11.77 6.43
C PHE A 186 2.70 -10.80 5.36
N LEU A 187 1.84 -10.00 4.73
CA LEU A 187 2.27 -8.99 3.76
C LEU A 187 3.22 -7.95 4.38
N LEU A 188 3.01 -7.58 5.65
CA LEU A 188 3.93 -6.72 6.39
C LEU A 188 5.32 -7.31 6.48
N VAL A 189 5.45 -8.61 6.73
CA VAL A 189 6.74 -9.30 6.69
C VAL A 189 7.34 -9.24 5.29
N ILE A 190 6.56 -9.48 4.24
CA ILE A 190 7.03 -9.37 2.85
C ILE A 190 7.53 -7.97 2.52
N TRP A 191 6.83 -6.91 2.94
CA TRP A 191 7.28 -5.54 2.75
C TRP A 191 8.56 -5.25 3.53
N ILE A 192 8.68 -5.70 4.78
CA ILE A 192 9.92 -5.53 5.55
C ILE A 192 11.09 -6.19 4.81
N LEU A 193 10.91 -7.42 4.32
CA LEU A 193 11.94 -8.15 3.57
C LEU A 193 12.30 -7.46 2.25
N LEU A 194 11.31 -6.91 1.55
CA LEU A 194 11.50 -6.14 0.32
C LEU A 194 12.32 -4.87 0.58
N TRP A 195 12.01 -4.12 1.64
CA TRP A 195 12.69 -2.87 1.97
C TRP A 195 14.09 -3.08 2.57
N LEU A 196 14.29 -4.16 3.32
CA LEU A 196 15.50 -4.41 4.12
C LEU A 196 16.82 -4.23 3.36
N PRO A 197 17.05 -4.82 2.16
CA PRO A 197 18.34 -4.68 1.48
C PRO A 197 18.63 -3.22 1.07
N PHE A 198 17.62 -2.52 0.54
CA PHE A 198 17.75 -1.13 0.10
C PHE A 198 17.93 -0.17 1.27
N PHE A 199 17.17 -0.40 2.35
CA PHE A 199 17.28 0.39 3.57
C PHE A 199 18.66 0.25 4.21
N LYS A 200 19.24 -0.96 4.25
CA LYS A 200 20.61 -1.14 4.77
C LYS A 200 21.64 -0.32 4.00
N VAL A 201 21.51 -0.24 2.67
CA VAL A 201 22.42 0.57 1.83
C VAL A 201 22.24 2.06 2.14
N ALA A 202 20.99 2.54 2.18
CA ALA A 202 20.70 3.94 2.47
C ALA A 202 21.15 4.36 3.88
N ASP A 203 20.86 3.57 4.91
CA ASP A 203 21.23 3.86 6.29
C ASP A 203 22.75 3.82 6.50
N ALA A 204 23.46 2.90 5.85
CA ALA A 204 24.92 2.86 5.89
C ALA A 204 25.53 4.13 5.26
N LYS A 205 24.96 4.62 4.16
CA LYS A 205 25.38 5.87 3.51
C LYS A 205 25.16 7.07 4.43
N ASN A 206 23.93 7.26 4.92
CA ASN A 206 23.58 8.37 5.81
C ASN A 206 24.41 8.36 7.10
N PHE A 207 24.60 7.20 7.72
CA PHE A 207 25.41 7.08 8.93
C PHE A 207 26.87 7.47 8.69
N LYS A 208 27.43 7.15 7.52
CA LYS A 208 28.79 7.57 7.17
C LYS A 208 28.90 9.09 7.01
N GLU A 209 27.92 9.69 6.33
CA GLU A 209 27.84 11.14 6.11
C GLU A 209 27.71 11.89 7.45
N GLU A 210 26.78 11.48 8.32
CA GLU A 210 26.59 12.07 9.66
C GLU A 210 27.88 12.04 10.51
N ASN A 211 28.66 10.95 10.46
CA ASN A 211 29.90 10.84 11.24
C ASN A 211 31.06 11.65 10.65
N ALA A 212 31.11 11.82 9.33
CA ALA A 212 32.11 12.68 8.68
C ALA A 212 31.90 14.15 9.10
N GLU A 213 30.65 14.63 9.06
CA GLU A 213 30.28 15.99 9.48
C GLU A 213 30.59 16.26 10.97
N LEU A 214 30.35 15.27 11.84
CA LEU A 214 30.71 15.38 13.27
C LEU A 214 32.23 15.46 13.48
N THR A 215 33.01 14.80 12.64
CA THR A 215 34.47 14.81 12.72
C THR A 215 35.05 16.14 12.22
N GLU A 216 34.46 16.72 11.18
CA GLU A 216 34.87 18.03 10.66
C GLU A 216 34.47 19.18 11.59
N SER A 217 33.26 19.16 12.17
CA SER A 217 32.81 20.19 13.13
C SER A 217 33.53 20.17 14.47
N SER A 218 34.25 19.08 14.79
CA SER A 218 35.04 18.93 16.02
C SER A 218 36.52 19.34 15.85
N LYS A 219 36.93 19.76 14.64
CA LYS A 219 38.27 20.27 14.33
C LYS A 219 38.26 21.78 14.23
#